data_AF-A0A944ND96-F1
#
_entry.id   AF-A0A944ND96-F1
#
_cell.length_a   1.000
_cell.length_b   1.000
_cell.length_c   1.000
_cell.angle_alpha   90.00
_cell.angle_beta   90.00
_cell.angle_gamma   90.00
#
_symmetry.space_group_name_H-M   'P 1'
#
loop_
_entity.id
_entity.type
_entity.pdbx_description
1 polymer ?
#
loop_
_entity_poly.entity_id
_entity_poly.type
_entity_poly.pdbx_seq_one_letter_code
_entity_poly.pdbx_strand_id
1 'polypeptide(L)'
;MKSLLLSLLISTLFLASTSGSACPSLDHSDLANGDGPWNYIELERYSVTLTEAEFLQVPVYVDFDYNECKNSLVIQKVQSKESGRIFSALLTVEDNCDGGNSYGALYSENRQAILGDIRDSFIYCQ
;
A
#
# COMPACT_ATOMS: atom_id res chain seq x y z
N MET A 1 65.52 8.90 -4.14
CA MET A 1 64.69 8.45 -3.00
C MET A 1 63.71 9.54 -2.61
N LYS A 2 62.43 9.40 -2.96
CA LYS A 2 61.26 9.73 -2.14
C LYS A 2 60.00 9.52 -2.99
N SER A 3 59.32 8.43 -2.65
CA SER A 3 57.94 8.12 -2.98
C SER A 3 57.03 9.29 -2.59
N LEU A 4 55.99 9.57 -3.37
CA LEU A 4 54.66 9.79 -2.80
C LEU A 4 53.62 9.61 -3.89
N LEU A 5 52.94 8.46 -3.85
CA LEU A 5 51.62 8.28 -4.40
C LEU A 5 50.68 9.32 -3.78
N LEU A 6 49.86 9.98 -4.59
CA LEU A 6 48.59 10.49 -4.09
C LEU A 6 47.53 10.33 -5.19
N SER A 7 46.80 9.23 -5.06
CA SER A 7 45.63 8.85 -5.82
C SER A 7 44.59 9.97 -5.76
N LEU A 8 44.23 10.53 -6.92
CA LEU A 8 43.07 11.42 -7.01
C LEU A 8 41.81 10.56 -6.97
N LEU A 9 41.17 10.55 -5.80
CA LEU A 9 39.92 9.86 -5.52
C LEU A 9 38.85 10.35 -6.50
N ILE A 10 38.38 9.45 -7.37
CA ILE A 10 37.22 9.65 -8.21
C ILE A 10 36.00 9.56 -7.28
N SER A 11 35.50 10.71 -6.82
CA SER A 11 34.21 10.80 -6.12
C SER A 11 33.07 10.72 -7.14
N THR A 12 32.76 9.51 -7.60
CA THR A 12 31.47 9.23 -8.25
C THR A 12 30.39 9.36 -7.19
N LEU A 13 29.69 10.50 -7.17
CA LEU A 13 28.38 10.63 -6.54
C LEU A 13 27.45 9.63 -7.23
N PHE A 14 27.26 8.46 -6.61
CA PHE A 14 26.07 7.66 -6.84
C PHE A 14 24.89 8.41 -6.22
N LEU A 15 24.25 9.26 -7.02
CA LEU A 15 22.86 9.59 -6.81
C LEU A 15 22.09 8.29 -7.02
N ALA A 16 21.90 7.53 -5.94
CA ALA A 16 20.88 6.51 -5.88
C ALA A 16 19.54 7.25 -5.92
N SER A 17 19.07 7.56 -7.13
CA SER A 17 17.66 7.80 -7.36
C SER A 17 16.96 6.49 -7.06
N THR A 18 16.49 6.32 -5.82
CA THR A 18 15.45 5.35 -5.51
C THR A 18 14.22 5.84 -6.23
N SER A 19 14.08 5.42 -7.49
CA SER A 19 12.83 5.52 -8.22
C SER A 19 11.82 4.73 -7.40
N GLY A 20 10.98 5.42 -6.63
CA GLY A 20 9.74 4.84 -6.14
C GLY A 20 9.00 4.41 -7.39
N SER A 21 9.01 3.11 -7.70
CA SER A 21 8.38 2.58 -8.88
C SER A 21 6.89 2.82 -8.73
N ALA A 22 6.34 3.70 -9.56
CA ALA A 22 4.90 3.79 -9.74
C ALA A 22 4.38 2.36 -9.98
N CYS A 23 3.44 1.93 -9.16
CA CYS A 23 2.88 0.59 -9.14
C CYS A 23 2.41 0.17 -10.55
N PRO A 24 3.19 -0.59 -11.33
CA PRO A 24 2.83 -0.88 -12.72
C PRO A 24 1.57 -1.74 -12.76
N SER A 25 1.34 -2.50 -11.69
CA SER A 25 0.18 -3.36 -11.46
C SER A 25 -1.08 -2.59 -11.08
N LEU A 26 -1.02 -1.31 -10.72
CA LEU A 26 -2.15 -0.49 -10.26
C LEU A 26 -2.52 0.63 -11.23
N ASP A 27 -2.08 0.52 -12.49
CA ASP A 27 -2.47 1.42 -13.59
C ASP A 27 -2.22 2.90 -13.27
N HIS A 28 -1.12 3.23 -12.56
CA HIS A 28 -0.79 4.59 -12.11
C HIS A 28 -1.86 5.28 -11.25
N SER A 29 -2.81 4.53 -10.70
CA SER A 29 -3.87 5.08 -9.85
C SER A 29 -3.37 5.31 -8.43
N ASP A 30 -3.33 6.58 -8.03
CA ASP A 30 -3.24 6.97 -6.63
C ASP A 30 -4.63 6.75 -6.01
N LEU A 31 -4.86 5.59 -5.40
CA LEU A 31 -6.14 5.29 -4.74
C LEU A 31 -6.22 5.90 -3.32
N ALA A 32 -5.19 6.63 -2.86
CA ALA A 32 -5.07 7.09 -1.48
C ALA A 32 -5.04 8.61 -1.32
N ASN A 33 -4.79 9.40 -2.38
CA ASN A 33 -5.09 10.83 -2.36
C ASN A 33 -6.60 11.10 -2.55
N GLY A 34 -7.25 11.53 -1.47
CA GLY A 34 -8.66 11.94 -1.44
C GLY A 34 -9.00 13.28 -2.12
N ASP A 35 -8.04 13.94 -2.80
CA ASP A 35 -8.22 15.29 -3.37
C ASP A 35 -8.52 15.34 -4.88
N GLY A 36 -8.84 14.21 -5.52
CA GLY A 36 -9.20 14.14 -6.94
C GLY A 36 -10.47 13.34 -7.22
N PRO A 37 -11.12 13.49 -8.39
CA PRO A 37 -12.23 12.62 -8.79
C PRO A 37 -11.70 11.18 -8.84
N TRP A 38 -12.10 10.36 -7.88
CA TRP A 38 -11.66 8.99 -7.68
C TRP A 38 -11.42 8.28 -9.03
N ASN A 39 -10.17 7.88 -9.32
CA ASN A 39 -9.83 7.17 -10.57
C ASN A 39 -10.37 5.72 -10.59
N TYR A 40 -11.29 5.41 -9.69
CA TYR A 40 -11.96 4.13 -9.59
C TYR A 40 -13.47 4.28 -9.40
N ILE A 41 -14.17 3.17 -9.66
CA ILE A 41 -15.58 2.95 -9.37
C ILE A 41 -15.64 1.95 -8.23
N GLU A 42 -16.30 2.29 -7.13
CA GLU A 42 -16.64 1.30 -6.10
C GLU A 42 -17.73 0.38 -6.65
N LEU A 43 -17.43 -0.92 -6.71
CA LEU A 43 -18.37 -1.95 -7.17
C LEU A 43 -19.10 -2.59 -5.98
N GLU A 44 -18.39 -2.77 -4.87
CA GLU A 44 -18.90 -3.47 -3.70
C GLU A 44 -18.13 -3.03 -2.45
N ARG A 45 -18.83 -2.95 -1.31
CA ARG A 45 -18.23 -2.74 0.01
C ARG A 45 -18.98 -3.56 1.05
N TYR A 46 -18.26 -4.36 1.84
CA TYR A 46 -18.85 -5.16 2.91
C TYR A 46 -17.88 -5.36 4.07
N SER A 47 -18.42 -5.47 5.28
CA SER A 47 -17.66 -5.79 6.49
C SER A 47 -17.11 -7.21 6.43
N VAL A 48 -15.91 -7.40 6.96
CA VAL A 48 -15.27 -8.72 7.10
C VAL A 48 -14.70 -8.86 8.50
N THR A 49 -14.68 -10.08 9.01
CA THR A 49 -13.94 -10.43 10.22
C THR A 49 -12.88 -11.43 9.82
N LEU A 50 -11.63 -11.04 9.95
CA LEU A 50 -10.49 -11.93 9.75
C LEU A 50 -10.25 -12.73 11.02
N THR A 51 -9.64 -13.91 10.88
CA THR A 51 -8.95 -14.53 12.00
C THR A 51 -7.70 -13.72 12.37
N GLU A 52 -7.21 -13.87 13.60
CA GLU A 52 -5.97 -13.21 14.03
C GLU A 52 -4.78 -13.58 13.13
N ALA A 53 -4.71 -14.83 12.68
CA ALA A 53 -3.67 -15.30 11.77
C ALA A 53 -3.74 -14.65 10.39
N GLU A 54 -4.94 -14.39 9.86
CA GLU A 54 -5.12 -13.66 8.59
C GLU A 54 -4.85 -12.17 8.77
N PHE A 55 -5.24 -11.59 9.91
CA PHE A 55 -4.98 -10.19 10.25
C PHE A 55 -3.48 -9.89 10.28
N LEU A 56 -2.70 -10.74 10.95
CA LEU A 56 -1.24 -10.60 11.07
C LEU A 56 -0.47 -10.86 9.75
N GLN A 57 -1.14 -11.39 8.72
CA GLN A 57 -0.54 -11.51 7.38
C GLN A 57 -0.57 -10.20 6.60
N VAL A 58 -1.34 -9.21 7.04
CA VAL A 58 -1.38 -7.88 6.42
C VAL A 58 -0.23 -7.04 6.99
N PRO A 59 0.79 -6.68 6.20
CA PRO A 59 2.02 -6.08 6.73
C PRO A 59 1.80 -4.81 7.56
N VAL A 60 0.83 -3.97 7.17
CA VAL A 60 0.52 -2.73 7.87
C VAL A 60 -0.25 -2.92 9.18
N TYR A 61 -0.81 -4.10 9.43
CA TYR A 61 -1.56 -4.40 10.66
C TYR A 61 -0.70 -4.98 11.78
N VAL A 62 0.59 -5.23 11.53
CA VAL A 62 1.50 -5.82 12.53
C VAL A 62 1.57 -4.97 13.81
N ASP A 63 1.39 -3.66 13.70
CA ASP A 63 1.43 -2.74 14.84
C ASP A 63 0.03 -2.46 15.45
N PHE A 64 -1.03 -3.08 14.94
CA PHE A 64 -2.41 -2.86 15.39
C PHE A 64 -2.91 -3.99 16.30
N ASP A 65 -3.77 -3.66 17.25
CA ASP A 65 -4.40 -4.65 18.12
C ASP A 65 -5.56 -5.35 17.39
N TYR A 66 -5.42 -6.67 17.19
CA TYR A 66 -6.44 -7.47 16.52
C TYR A 66 -7.81 -7.41 17.22
N ASN A 67 -7.87 -7.39 18.55
CA ASN A 67 -9.14 -7.35 19.27
C ASN A 67 -9.86 -6.02 19.13
N GLU A 68 -9.11 -4.93 18.98
CA GLU A 68 -9.65 -3.61 18.70
C GLU A 68 -10.11 -3.49 17.23
N CYS A 69 -9.44 -4.19 16.31
CA CYS A 69 -9.67 -4.07 14.87
C CYS A 69 -10.59 -5.10 14.22
N LYS A 70 -10.78 -6.30 14.79
CA LYS A 70 -11.43 -7.44 14.09
C LYS A 70 -12.86 -7.20 13.58
N ASN A 71 -13.57 -6.23 14.14
CA ASN A 71 -14.93 -5.85 13.72
C ASN A 71 -14.95 -4.57 12.87
N SER A 72 -13.78 -3.99 12.63
CA SER A 72 -13.57 -2.68 11.99
C SER A 72 -12.86 -2.82 10.66
N LEU A 73 -13.07 -3.95 9.98
CA LEU A 73 -12.48 -4.25 8.68
C LEU A 73 -13.56 -4.31 7.60
N VAL A 74 -13.24 -3.77 6.43
CA VAL A 74 -14.06 -3.90 5.23
C VAL A 74 -13.24 -4.41 4.07
N ILE A 75 -13.93 -5.05 3.14
CA ILE A 75 -13.44 -5.27 1.79
C ILE A 75 -14.18 -4.33 0.86
N GLN A 76 -13.43 -3.61 0.05
CA GLN A 76 -13.92 -2.74 -1.02
C GLN A 76 -13.42 -3.28 -2.36
N LYS A 77 -14.33 -3.62 -3.27
CA LYS A 77 -13.99 -3.93 -4.66
C LYS A 77 -14.04 -2.66 -5.47
N VAL A 78 -12.94 -2.35 -6.15
CA VAL A 78 -12.79 -1.13 -6.93
C VAL A 78 -12.37 -1.46 -8.35
N GLN A 79 -12.94 -0.76 -9.33
CA GLN A 79 -12.56 -0.87 -10.73
C GLN A 79 -11.84 0.40 -11.17
N SER A 80 -10.62 0.29 -11.70
CA SER A 80 -9.92 1.41 -12.33
C SER A 80 -10.72 1.94 -13.52
N LYS A 81 -10.97 3.25 -13.54
CA LYS A 81 -11.63 3.93 -14.68
C LYS A 81 -10.73 3.99 -15.92
N GLU A 82 -9.41 3.95 -15.73
CA GLU A 82 -8.44 4.02 -16.82
C GLU A 82 -8.30 2.68 -17.56
N SER A 83 -8.15 1.59 -16.80
CA SER A 83 -7.87 0.26 -17.38
C SER A 83 -9.06 -0.69 -17.39
N GLY A 84 -10.10 -0.42 -16.58
CA GLY A 84 -11.21 -1.33 -16.32
C GLY A 84 -10.86 -2.51 -15.39
N ARG A 85 -9.63 -2.58 -14.86
CA ARG A 85 -9.18 -3.66 -13.97
C ARG A 85 -9.82 -3.57 -12.59
N ILE A 86 -10.12 -4.71 -12.00
CA ILE A 86 -10.74 -4.82 -10.67
C ILE A 86 -9.68 -5.19 -9.63
N PHE A 87 -9.75 -4.54 -8.49
CA PHE A 87 -8.91 -4.76 -7.32
C PHE A 87 -9.79 -4.95 -6.08
N SER A 88 -9.23 -5.57 -5.05
CA SER A 88 -9.87 -5.71 -3.75
C SER A 88 -9.02 -5.03 -2.70
N ALA A 89 -9.53 -3.99 -2.05
CA ALA A 89 -8.88 -3.34 -0.91
C ALA A 89 -9.47 -3.91 0.38
N LEU A 90 -8.62 -4.44 1.25
CA LEU A 90 -8.94 -4.73 2.64
C LEU A 90 -8.52 -3.51 3.46
N LEU A 91 -9.43 -2.94 4.25
CA LEU A 91 -9.22 -1.65 4.92
C LEU A 91 -9.73 -1.69 6.37
N THR A 92 -9.06 -0.94 7.24
CA THR A 92 -9.60 -0.47 8.53
C THR A 92 -10.55 0.71 8.30
N VAL A 93 -11.57 0.84 9.15
CA VAL A 93 -12.62 1.88 8.99
C VAL A 93 -13.09 2.54 10.28
N GLU A 94 -12.49 2.23 11.43
CA GLU A 94 -12.92 2.78 12.72
C GLU A 94 -11.72 3.33 13.48
N ASP A 95 -11.90 4.52 14.06
CA ASP A 95 -10.85 5.25 14.79
C ASP A 95 -10.25 4.43 15.94
N ASN A 96 -11.06 3.58 16.59
CA ASN A 96 -10.59 2.71 17.67
C ASN A 96 -9.60 1.64 17.19
N CYS A 97 -9.57 1.33 15.89
CA CYS A 97 -8.62 0.40 15.30
C CYS A 97 -7.35 1.10 14.80
N ASP A 98 -7.51 2.27 14.17
CA ASP A 98 -6.47 2.84 13.30
C ASP A 98 -6.11 4.30 13.60
N GLY A 99 -6.74 4.90 14.62
CA GLY A 99 -6.54 6.29 14.99
C GLY A 99 -7.21 7.31 14.06
N GLY A 100 -8.16 6.88 13.23
CA GLY A 100 -8.94 7.73 12.32
C GLY A 100 -8.45 7.73 10.88
N ASN A 101 -7.69 6.70 10.49
CA ASN A 101 -6.96 6.63 9.22
C ASN A 101 -7.21 5.29 8.52
N SER A 102 -7.33 5.26 7.19
CA SER A 102 -7.51 3.98 6.48
C SER A 102 -6.19 3.27 6.21
N TYR A 103 -5.97 2.10 6.81
CA TYR A 103 -4.84 1.23 6.51
C TYR A 103 -5.31 -0.11 5.96
N GLY A 104 -4.44 -0.78 5.21
CA GLY A 104 -4.65 -2.18 4.88
C GLY A 104 -3.86 -2.63 3.67
N ALA A 105 -4.44 -3.48 2.84
CA ALA A 105 -3.76 -4.06 1.70
C ALA A 105 -4.65 -4.06 0.46
N LEU A 106 -4.01 -3.83 -0.68
CA LEU A 106 -4.62 -3.94 -1.99
C LEU A 106 -4.25 -5.28 -2.61
N TYR A 107 -5.24 -5.99 -3.11
CA TYR A 107 -5.10 -7.31 -3.69
C TYR A 107 -5.54 -7.33 -5.16
N SER A 108 -5.06 -8.35 -5.87
CA SER A 108 -5.70 -8.79 -7.12
C SER A 108 -7.18 -9.11 -6.90
N GLU A 109 -8.00 -9.03 -7.95
CA GLU A 109 -9.45 -9.30 -7.89
C GLU A 109 -9.82 -10.61 -7.14
N ASN A 110 -9.02 -11.67 -7.35
CA ASN A 110 -9.22 -12.98 -6.73
C ASN A 110 -8.56 -13.14 -5.34
N ARG A 111 -7.98 -12.08 -4.77
CA ARG A 111 -7.25 -12.04 -3.49
C ARG A 111 -6.08 -13.03 -3.37
N GLN A 112 -5.48 -13.44 -4.49
CA GLN A 112 -4.35 -14.37 -4.49
C GLN A 112 -3.00 -13.66 -4.34
N ALA A 113 -2.91 -12.37 -4.68
CA ALA A 113 -1.68 -11.59 -4.60
C ALA A 113 -1.93 -10.25 -3.92
N ILE A 114 -1.05 -9.89 -2.98
CA ILE A 114 -0.93 -8.53 -2.46
C ILE A 114 -0.20 -7.70 -3.52
N LEU A 115 -0.81 -6.60 -3.94
CA LEU A 115 -0.28 -5.67 -4.93
C LEU A 115 0.36 -4.44 -4.28
N GLY A 116 -0.02 -4.13 -3.05
CA GLY A 116 0.55 -3.03 -2.28
C GLY A 116 -0.13 -2.86 -0.92
N ASP A 117 0.51 -2.04 -0.10
CA ASP A 117 0.04 -1.64 1.22
C ASP A 117 -0.69 -0.30 1.12
N ILE A 118 -1.83 -0.18 1.79
CA ILE A 118 -2.60 1.06 1.90
C ILE A 118 -2.25 1.69 3.25
N ARG A 119 -1.82 2.96 3.21
CA ARG A 119 -1.45 3.74 4.39
C ARG A 119 -2.02 5.13 4.26
N ASP A 120 -3.16 5.38 4.91
CA ASP A 120 -3.84 6.67 4.99
C ASP A 120 -3.88 7.41 3.65
N SER A 121 -2.89 8.26 3.37
CA SER A 121 -2.80 9.10 2.17
C SER A 121 -2.03 8.50 0.99
N PHE A 122 -1.45 7.30 1.08
CA PHE A 122 -0.69 6.68 -0.02
C PHE A 122 -0.80 5.16 -0.11
N ILE A 123 -0.56 4.64 -1.32
CA ILE A 123 -0.34 3.20 -1.56
C ILE A 123 1.15 2.97 -1.82
N TYR A 124 1.73 2.02 -1.09
CA TYR A 124 3.09 1.56 -1.29
C TYR A 124 3.11 0.19 -1.98
N CYS A 125 3.68 0.11 -3.18
CA CYS A 125 3.83 -1.17 -3.88
C CYS A 125 5.19 -1.79 -3.61
N GLN A 126 5.20 -3.12 -3.55
CA GLN A 126 6.41 -3.94 -3.39
C GLN A 126 7.06 -4.24 -4.74
#